data_AF-A0A291DNI7-F1
#
_entry.id   AF-A0A291DNI7-F1
#
_cell.length_a   1.000
_cell.length_b   1.000
_cell.length_c   1.000
_cell.angle_alpha   90.00
_cell.angle_beta   90.00
_cell.angle_gamma   90.00
#
_symmetry.space_group_name_H-M   'P 1'
#
loop_
_entity.id
_entity.type
_entity.pdbx_description
1 polymer ?
#
loop_
_entity_poly.entity_id
_entity_poly.type
_entity_poly.pdbx_seq_one_letter_code
_entity_poly.pdbx_strand_id
1 'polypeptide(L)'
;MQARKIYNATDYLAYFQKELNQREVFQHFPKIYVYFQELSETFLAVFNKKYENLFVQWAKLLAIDAQLQILLELCNHGKDDLVTDLGLTEEEIIAKIRKEHRFFYREITGLKVTQKPKVGLIYMSEE
;
A
#
# COMPACT_ATOMS: atom_id res chain seq x y z
N MET A 1 0.87 18.54 -13.39
CA MET A 1 0.19 17.77 -12.32
C MET A 1 -0.41 18.76 -11.33
N GLN A 2 -1.74 18.89 -11.27
CA GLN A 2 -2.37 19.60 -10.15
C GLN A 2 -2.28 18.67 -8.94
N ALA A 3 -1.55 19.08 -7.91
CA ALA A 3 -1.54 18.37 -6.64
C ALA A 3 -2.97 18.37 -6.08
N ARG A 4 -3.66 17.22 -6.14
CA ARG A 4 -4.96 17.07 -5.47
C ARG A 4 -4.73 17.32 -3.99
N LYS A 5 -5.47 18.26 -3.40
CA LYS A 5 -5.43 18.50 -1.97
C LYS A 5 -6.13 17.33 -1.28
N ILE A 6 -5.35 16.51 -0.58
CA ILE A 6 -5.84 15.45 0.29
C ILE A 6 -5.99 16.07 1.67
N TYR A 7 -7.21 16.18 2.19
CA TYR A 7 -7.48 16.90 3.45
C TYR A 7 -7.60 15.96 4.64
N ASN A 8 -7.95 14.69 4.42
CA ASN A 8 -8.18 13.71 5.47
C ASN A 8 -7.86 12.28 5.00
N ALA A 9 -7.86 11.32 5.93
CA ALA A 9 -7.58 9.91 5.67
C ALA A 9 -8.57 9.25 4.69
N THR A 10 -9.83 9.70 4.67
CA THR A 10 -10.83 9.19 3.74
C THR A 10 -10.55 9.65 2.31
N ASP A 11 -10.17 10.93 2.11
CA ASP A 11 -9.74 11.45 0.80
C ASP A 11 -8.52 10.69 0.27
N TYR A 12 -7.62 10.31 1.19
CA TYR A 12 -6.44 9.52 0.87
C TYR A 12 -6.79 8.15 0.29
N LEU A 13 -7.66 7.41 0.98
CA LEU A 13 -8.10 6.08 0.53
C LEU A 13 -8.99 6.16 -0.72
N ALA A 14 -9.79 7.22 -0.85
CA ALA A 14 -10.64 7.45 -2.02
C ALA A 14 -9.81 7.62 -3.30
N TYR A 15 -8.58 8.14 -3.21
CA TYR A 15 -7.66 8.19 -4.34
C TYR A 15 -7.35 6.78 -4.87
N PHE A 16 -6.90 5.86 -4.01
CA PHE A 16 -6.61 4.49 -4.42
C PHE A 16 -7.85 3.77 -4.95
N GLN A 17 -8.98 3.93 -4.27
CA GLN A 17 -10.23 3.33 -4.71
C GLN A 17 -10.62 3.83 -6.11
N LYS A 18 -10.44 5.12 -6.38
CA LYS A 18 -10.72 5.70 -7.70
C LYS A 18 -9.78 5.14 -8.77
N GLU A 19 -8.47 5.17 -8.53
CA GLU A 19 -7.49 4.71 -9.54
C GLU A 19 -7.66 3.22 -9.85
N LEU A 20 -7.85 2.36 -8.84
CA LEU A 20 -8.05 0.93 -9.04
C LEU A 20 -9.39 0.60 -9.73
N ASN A 21 -10.46 1.37 -9.46
CA ASN A 21 -11.72 1.25 -10.19
C ASN A 21 -11.61 1.68 -11.64
N GLN A 22 -10.92 2.81 -11.92
CA GLN A 22 -10.71 3.31 -13.28
C GLN A 22 -9.99 2.30 -14.18
N ARG A 23 -9.18 1.43 -13.57
CA ARG A 23 -8.43 0.36 -14.22
C ARG A 23 -9.15 -0.98 -14.24
N GLU A 24 -10.44 -0.98 -13.85
CA GLU A 24 -11.31 -2.16 -13.75
C GLU A 24 -10.79 -3.29 -12.83
N VAL A 25 -9.81 -3.01 -11.96
CA VAL A 25 -9.16 -4.04 -11.12
C VAL A 25 -10.19 -4.74 -10.24
N PHE A 26 -11.01 -3.98 -9.52
CA PHE A 26 -11.98 -4.55 -8.59
C PHE A 26 -13.12 -5.33 -9.26
N GLN A 27 -13.37 -5.11 -10.55
CA GLN A 27 -14.37 -5.88 -11.29
C GLN A 27 -13.85 -7.27 -11.67
N HIS A 28 -12.53 -7.40 -11.85
CA HIS A 28 -11.89 -8.64 -12.32
C HIS A 28 -11.24 -9.42 -11.18
N PHE A 29 -10.86 -8.75 -10.09
CA PHE A 29 -10.14 -9.33 -8.96
C PHE A 29 -10.89 -9.06 -7.64
N PRO A 30 -11.93 -9.88 -7.33
CA PRO A 30 -12.76 -9.68 -6.15
C PRO A 30 -12.01 -9.88 -4.83
N LYS A 31 -10.98 -10.74 -4.77
CA LYS A 31 -10.19 -10.93 -3.54
C LYS A 31 -9.24 -9.76 -3.31
N ILE A 32 -8.69 -9.18 -4.38
CA ILE A 32 -7.93 -7.94 -4.30
C ILE A 32 -8.82 -6.80 -3.79
N TYR A 33 -10.09 -6.74 -4.23
CA TYR A 33 -11.03 -5.76 -3.70
C TYR A 33 -11.27 -5.93 -2.19
N VAL A 34 -11.53 -7.16 -1.73
CA VAL A 34 -11.69 -7.45 -0.29
C VAL A 34 -10.43 -7.06 0.49
N TYR A 35 -9.25 -7.42 -0.02
CA TYR A 35 -7.98 -7.06 0.61
C TYR A 35 -7.79 -5.53 0.68
N PHE A 36 -8.16 -4.79 -0.36
CA PHE A 36 -8.13 -3.32 -0.33
C PHE A 36 -9.09 -2.74 0.73
N GLN A 37 -10.28 -3.33 0.90
CA GLN A 37 -11.22 -2.93 1.94
C GLN A 37 -10.63 -3.18 3.33
N GLU A 38 -10.03 -4.35 3.58
CA GLU A 38 -9.35 -4.66 4.85
C GLU A 38 -8.23 -3.66 5.17
N LEU A 39 -7.40 -3.31 4.18
CA LEU A 39 -6.35 -2.30 4.35
C LEU A 39 -6.95 -0.93 4.69
N SER A 40 -8.02 -0.52 3.99
CA SER A 40 -8.69 0.76 4.17
C SER A 40 -9.32 0.88 5.57
N GLU A 41 -10.02 -0.15 6.02
CA GLU A 41 -10.61 -0.22 7.36
C GLU A 41 -9.52 -0.17 8.45
N THR A 42 -8.44 -0.94 8.26
CA THR A 42 -7.31 -0.96 9.19
C THR A 42 -6.62 0.40 9.25
N PHE A 43 -6.44 1.07 8.10
CA PHE A 43 -5.84 2.40 8.02
C PHE A 43 -6.66 3.41 8.81
N LEU A 44 -7.98 3.44 8.62
CA LEU A 44 -8.88 4.34 9.34
C LEU A 44 -8.90 4.03 10.84
N ALA A 45 -8.88 2.76 11.24
CA ALA A 45 -8.82 2.37 12.63
C ALA A 45 -7.53 2.86 13.31
N VAL A 46 -6.38 2.69 12.64
CA VAL A 46 -5.08 3.19 13.15
C VAL A 46 -5.03 4.71 13.15
N PHE A 47 -5.57 5.38 12.12
CA PHE A 47 -5.56 6.84 12.02
C PHE A 47 -6.39 7.49 13.13
N ASN A 48 -7.58 6.96 13.42
CA ASN A 48 -8.51 7.52 14.41
C ASN A 48 -8.19 7.11 15.86
N LYS A 49 -7.40 6.05 16.06
CA LYS A 49 -7.00 5.63 17.40
C LYS A 49 -6.03 6.62 18.02
N LYS A 50 -6.25 6.98 19.28
CA LYS A 50 -5.26 7.74 20.08
C LYS A 50 -4.15 6.79 20.53
N TYR A 51 -2.93 7.04 20.09
CA TYR A 51 -1.74 6.31 20.52
C TYR A 51 -0.99 7.11 21.57
N GLU A 52 -0.44 6.41 22.57
CA GLU A 52 0.53 7.00 23.50
C GLU A 52 1.86 7.31 22.80
N ASN A 53 2.22 6.53 21.78
CA ASN A 53 3.41 6.73 20.96
C ASN A 53 3.06 6.98 19.48
N LEU A 54 3.26 8.21 19.03
CA LEU A 54 3.00 8.64 17.65
C LEU A 54 3.85 7.90 16.61
N PHE A 55 5.09 7.51 16.95
CA PHE A 55 5.94 6.77 16.02
C PHE A 55 5.40 5.37 15.71
N VAL A 56 4.80 4.72 16.71
CA VAL A 56 4.14 3.41 16.52
C VAL A 56 2.90 3.56 15.62
N GLN A 57 2.14 4.65 15.78
CA GLN A 57 1.01 4.93 14.90
C GLN A 57 1.48 5.15 13.46
N TRP A 58 2.51 5.99 13.26
CA TRP A 58 3.07 6.27 11.95
C TRP A 58 3.65 5.03 11.28
N ALA A 59 4.39 4.20 12.01
CA ALA A 59 4.92 2.93 11.50
C ALA A 59 3.81 2.06 10.89
N LYS A 60 2.68 1.92 11.61
CA LYS A 60 1.51 1.15 11.15
C LYS A 60 0.84 1.78 9.93
N LEU A 61 0.66 3.10 9.93
CA LEU A 61 0.08 3.79 8.78
C LEU A 61 0.95 3.66 7.54
N LEU A 62 2.27 3.77 7.69
CA LEU A 62 3.25 3.63 6.60
C LEU A 62 3.29 2.19 6.09
N ALA A 63 3.21 1.19 6.96
CA ALA A 63 3.14 -0.21 6.54
C ALA A 63 1.90 -0.51 5.68
N ILE A 64 0.76 0.09 6.01
CA ILE A 64 -0.47 -0.03 5.21
C ILE A 64 -0.34 0.76 3.91
N ASP A 65 0.21 1.98 3.97
CA ASP A 65 0.46 2.79 2.78
C ASP A 65 1.35 2.07 1.77
N ALA A 66 2.46 1.49 2.21
CA ALA A 66 3.35 0.71 1.35
C ALA A 66 2.60 -0.43 0.63
N GLN A 67 1.67 -1.12 1.31
CA GLN A 67 0.85 -2.14 0.69
C GLN A 67 -0.09 -1.57 -0.38
N LEU A 68 -0.73 -0.42 -0.10
CA LEU A 68 -1.60 0.28 -1.06
C LEU A 68 -0.82 0.78 -2.29
N GLN A 69 0.40 1.29 -2.09
CA GLN A 69 1.27 1.75 -3.18
C GLN A 69 1.72 0.60 -4.07
N ILE A 70 2.22 -0.50 -3.49
CA ILE A 70 2.60 -1.69 -4.26
C ILE A 70 1.39 -2.23 -5.04
N LEU A 71 0.21 -2.28 -4.41
CA LEU A 71 -1.01 -2.71 -5.10
C LEU A 71 -1.31 -1.83 -6.32
N LEU A 72 -1.23 -0.50 -6.16
CA LEU A 72 -1.48 0.44 -7.24
C LEU A 72 -0.44 0.31 -8.37
N GLU A 73 0.82 0.06 -8.02
CA GLU A 73 1.93 -0.11 -8.96
C GLU A 73 1.84 -1.43 -9.74
N LEU A 74 1.48 -2.53 -9.08
CA LEU A 74 1.25 -3.82 -9.77
C LEU A 74 0.07 -3.77 -10.74
N CYS A 75 -0.86 -2.84 -10.51
CA CYS A 75 -2.02 -2.65 -11.36
C CYS A 75 -1.85 -1.47 -12.33
N ASN A 76 -0.62 -1.01 -12.63
CA ASN A 76 -0.44 0.25 -13.36
C ASN A 76 -0.99 0.24 -14.78
N HIS A 77 -0.90 -0.88 -15.50
CA HIS A 77 -1.44 -1.01 -16.85
C HIS A 77 -2.81 -1.70 -16.90
N GLY A 78 -3.46 -1.88 -15.75
CA GLY A 78 -4.82 -2.40 -15.64
C GLY A 78 -4.89 -3.90 -15.37
N LYS A 79 -6.04 -4.50 -15.68
CA LYS A 79 -6.31 -5.91 -15.39
C LYS A 79 -5.42 -6.90 -16.16
N ASP A 80 -5.00 -6.52 -17.36
CA ASP A 80 -4.23 -7.38 -18.25
C ASP A 80 -2.80 -7.57 -17.72
N ASP A 81 -2.26 -6.62 -16.96
CA ASP A 81 -0.92 -6.71 -16.34
C ASP A 81 -0.82 -7.87 -15.33
N LEU A 82 -1.84 -8.04 -14.50
CA LEU A 82 -1.79 -9.01 -13.41
C LEU A 82 -1.88 -10.47 -13.90
N VAL A 83 -2.69 -10.70 -14.94
CA VAL A 83 -2.98 -12.05 -15.44
C VAL A 83 -2.09 -12.42 -16.63
N THR A 84 -1.80 -11.48 -17.52
CA THR A 84 -1.08 -11.76 -18.77
C THR A 84 0.42 -11.56 -18.63
N ASP A 85 0.87 -10.55 -17.86
CA ASP A 85 2.30 -10.24 -17.71
C ASP A 85 2.94 -10.93 -16.51
N LEU A 86 2.22 -11.08 -15.40
CA LEU A 86 2.74 -11.73 -14.18
C LEU A 86 2.32 -13.20 -14.05
N GLY A 87 1.18 -13.59 -14.64
CA GLY A 87 0.65 -14.96 -14.53
C GLY A 87 0.35 -15.40 -13.09
N LEU A 88 0.10 -14.44 -12.19
CA LEU A 88 -0.11 -14.68 -10.77
C LEU A 88 -1.60 -14.75 -10.43
N THR A 89 -1.94 -15.57 -9.44
CA THR A 89 -3.26 -15.56 -8.80
C THR A 89 -3.42 -14.36 -7.86
N GLU A 90 -4.66 -13.98 -7.56
CA GLU A 90 -4.95 -12.90 -6.61
C GLU A 90 -4.28 -13.15 -5.25
N GLU A 91 -4.32 -14.39 -4.76
CA GLU A 91 -3.67 -14.78 -3.51
C GLU A 91 -2.16 -14.62 -3.52
N GLU A 92 -1.50 -14.96 -4.62
CA GLU A 92 -0.05 -14.81 -4.75
C GLU A 92 0.33 -13.33 -4.78
N ILE A 93 -0.46 -12.50 -5.47
CA ILE A 93 -0.29 -11.04 -5.47
C ILE A 93 -0.42 -10.49 -4.05
N ILE A 94 -1.50 -10.84 -3.34
CA ILE A 94 -1.73 -10.40 -1.95
C ILE A 94 -0.60 -10.87 -1.03
N ALA A 95 -0.19 -12.13 -1.14
CA ALA A 95 0.91 -12.68 -0.34
C ALA A 95 2.23 -11.96 -0.62
N LYS A 96 2.51 -11.61 -1.88
CA LYS A 96 3.69 -10.85 -2.27
C LYS A 96 3.64 -9.44 -1.68
N ILE A 97 2.53 -8.72 -1.82
CA ILE A 97 2.36 -7.37 -1.26
C ILE A 97 2.61 -7.39 0.26
N ARG A 98 1.99 -8.33 0.98
CA ARG A 98 2.17 -8.49 2.43
C ARG A 98 3.62 -8.77 2.82
N LYS A 99 4.39 -9.47 2.00
CA LYS A 99 5.80 -9.77 2.29
C LYS A 99 6.75 -8.62 1.95
N GLU A 100 6.51 -7.92 0.85
CA GLU A 100 7.45 -6.93 0.30
C GLU A 100 7.28 -5.52 0.88
N HIS A 101 6.12 -5.18 1.44
CA HIS A 101 5.83 -3.82 1.92
C HIS A 101 6.90 -3.25 2.88
N ARG A 102 7.53 -4.10 3.70
CA ARG A 102 8.64 -3.75 4.60
C ARG A 102 9.88 -3.19 3.90
N PHE A 103 10.04 -3.43 2.60
CA PHE A 103 11.17 -2.95 1.81
C PHE A 103 10.80 -1.73 0.95
N PHE A 104 9.51 -1.45 0.75
CA PHE A 104 9.02 -0.44 -0.18
C PHE A 104 9.73 0.92 0.00
N TYR A 105 9.67 1.50 1.20
CA TYR A 105 10.28 2.81 1.44
C TYR A 105 11.82 2.80 1.36
N ARG A 106 12.47 1.65 1.55
CA ARG A 106 13.91 1.50 1.37
C ARG A 106 14.27 1.56 -0.12
N GLU A 107 13.48 0.89 -0.95
CA GLU A 107 13.70 0.85 -2.40
C GLU A 107 13.48 2.21 -3.05
N ILE A 108 12.37 2.91 -2.74
CA ILE A 108 12.08 4.22 -3.34
C ILE A 108 13.04 5.33 -2.89
N THR A 109 13.74 5.13 -1.76
CA THR A 109 14.78 6.07 -1.28
C THR A 109 16.17 5.76 -1.83
N GLY A 110 16.29 4.76 -2.72
CA GLY A 110 17.55 4.37 -3.35
C GLY A 110 18.54 3.66 -2.42
N LEU A 111 18.09 3.21 -1.24
CA LEU A 111 18.93 2.47 -0.32
C LEU A 111 18.98 0.99 -0.73
N LYS A 112 20.18 0.50 -0.99
CA LYS A 112 20.39 -0.92 -1.29
C LYS A 112 19.97 -1.78 -0.08
N VAL A 113 19.45 -2.98 -0.33
CA VAL A 113 19.08 -3.96 0.71
C VAL A 113 20.23 -4.23 1.71
N THR A 114 21.47 -4.03 1.27
CA THR A 114 22.72 -4.22 2.04
C THR A 114 23.14 -3.04 2.93
N GLN A 115 22.47 -1.88 2.85
CA GLN A 115 22.82 -0.72 3.66
C GLN A 115 22.03 -0.67 4.98
N LYS A 116 22.71 -0.37 6.09
CA LYS A 116 22.06 -0.11 7.39
C LYS A 116 21.07 1.04 7.22
N PRO A 117 19.79 0.88 7.63
CA PRO A 117 18.81 1.95 7.47
C PRO A 117 19.22 3.17 8.29
N LYS A 118 19.00 4.37 7.73
CA LYS A 118 19.08 5.61 8.53
C LYS A 118 18.03 5.51 9.64
N VAL A 119 18.33 6.00 10.84
CA VAL A 119 17.51 5.78 12.06
C VAL A 119 16.02 6.14 11.88
N GLY A 120 15.70 7.15 11.07
CA GLY A 120 14.31 7.51 10.75
C GLY A 120 13.54 6.47 9.92
N LEU A 121 14.24 5.58 9.19
CA LEU A 121 13.66 4.48 8.41
C LEU A 121 13.59 3.17 9.19
N ILE A 122 14.33 3.01 10.30
CA ILE A 122 14.30 1.80 11.14
C ILE A 122 12.90 1.57 11.69
N TYR A 123 12.20 2.65 12.08
CA TYR A 123 10.81 2.60 12.55
C TYR A 123 9.79 2.28 11.45
N MET A 124 10.19 2.28 10.17
CA MET A 124 9.33 2.00 9.02
C MET A 124 9.59 0.61 8.42
N SER A 125 10.60 -0.13 8.92
CA SER A 125 11.08 -1.38 8.31
C SER A 125 11.06 -2.60 9.22
N GLU A 126 10.79 -2.45 10.53
CA GLU A 126 10.72 -3.58 11.46
C GLU A 126 9.43 -3.58 12.27
N GLU A 127 8.42 -4.30 11.75
CA GLU A 127 7.68 -5.38 12.42
C GLU A 127 7.09 -6.33 11.36
#